data_AF-A0A9Q0TLQ6-F1
#
_entry.id   AF-A0A9Q0TLQ6-F1
#
_cell.length_a   1.000
_cell.length_b   1.000
_cell.length_c   1.000
_cell.angle_alpha   90.00
_cell.angle_beta   90.00
_cell.angle_gamma   90.00
#
_symmetry.space_group_name_H-M   'P 1'
#
loop_
_entity.id
_entity.type
_entity.pdbx_description
1 polymer ?
#
loop_
_entity_poly.entity_id
_entity_poly.type
_entity_poly.pdbx_seq_one_letter_code
_entity_poly.pdbx_strand_id
1 'polypeptide(L)'
;MTSVCPFVKPSRPDDGSSRKPGECPDKHVSEHEGGGEQKKESVGESATVSPKCPFGYDSQTFKLGPHSCMICQALLFDCSKCVPCSHVYCKVCISRFKDCPLCGADIEKIEADTDLQSVVDRFIDGHARIKRGAFLVQQAMRAFRAQNVESARSRLSLCAEDIRGLEQCWECLGTAVEQWGMLGSSVTYFQESVEFLSKLPAADLEIMHTLSVSLNKIGDLKYYDEDLEAARSYYIRSLNVRRDAIKHHPNVSSQTLDVAVSLAKVADVDRTMGNEDAALDRFREAIKLLGSLTLKPEEAGLEQRRLSVLEFLNNQLAEKQSG
;
A
#
# COMPACT_ATOMS: atom_id res chain seq x y z
N MET A 1 10.92 -18.26 27.49
CA MET A 1 10.34 -18.48 26.15
C MET A 1 9.74 -17.16 25.73
N THR A 2 10.38 -16.46 24.80
CA THR A 2 9.94 -15.13 24.33
C THR A 2 8.61 -15.27 23.59
N SER A 3 7.56 -14.65 24.12
CA SER A 3 6.20 -14.64 23.57
C SER A 3 6.20 -13.95 22.21
N VAL A 4 5.90 -14.71 21.16
CA VAL A 4 5.69 -14.18 19.81
C VAL A 4 4.40 -13.34 19.82
N CYS A 5 4.51 -12.12 19.32
CA CYS A 5 3.45 -11.14 19.29
C CYS A 5 2.32 -11.57 18.32
N PRO A 6 1.05 -11.66 18.75
CA PRO A 6 -0.07 -12.14 17.92
C PRO A 6 -0.50 -11.17 16.81
N PHE A 7 0.14 -9.99 16.71
CA PHE A 7 -0.19 -8.97 15.71
C PHE A 7 0.48 -9.17 14.34
N VAL A 8 1.27 -10.24 14.17
CA VAL A 8 1.86 -10.64 12.88
C VAL A 8 0.93 -11.65 12.21
N LYS A 9 0.40 -11.33 11.02
CA LYS A 9 -0.31 -12.31 10.17
C LYS A 9 0.64 -13.47 9.88
N PRO A 10 0.20 -14.74 9.98
CA PRO A 10 1.05 -15.88 9.63
C PRO A 10 1.44 -15.79 8.15
N SER A 11 2.74 -15.78 7.88
CA SER A 11 3.28 -16.02 6.54
C SER A 11 2.83 -17.40 6.07
N ARG A 12 2.31 -17.47 4.84
CA ARG A 12 1.90 -18.73 4.21
C ARG A 12 3.07 -19.72 4.19
N PRO A 13 2.83 -21.02 4.39
CA PRO A 13 3.89 -22.02 4.30
C PRO A 13 4.40 -22.13 2.86
N ASP A 14 5.73 -22.20 2.73
CA ASP A 14 6.47 -22.51 1.51
C ASP A 14 6.00 -23.84 0.91
N ASP A 15 5.49 -23.82 -0.31
CA ASP A 15 5.45 -25.02 -1.16
C ASP A 15 6.79 -25.13 -1.88
N GLY A 16 7.67 -25.95 -1.31
CA GLY A 16 8.83 -26.47 -2.01
C GLY A 16 8.36 -27.42 -3.11
N SER A 17 8.66 -27.10 -4.38
CA SER A 17 8.63 -28.09 -5.44
C SER A 17 9.84 -27.98 -6.35
N SER A 18 10.57 -29.08 -6.39
CA SER A 18 11.82 -29.32 -7.09
C SER A 18 11.69 -29.16 -8.61
N ARG A 19 12.65 -28.46 -9.21
CA ARG A 19 12.87 -28.41 -10.67
C ARG A 19 13.34 -29.77 -11.20
N LYS A 20 12.85 -30.18 -12.40
CA LYS A 20 13.65 -30.42 -13.64
C LYS A 20 12.76 -30.89 -14.86
N PRO A 21 13.27 -30.90 -16.12
CA PRO A 21 12.66 -30.17 -17.27
C PRO A 21 12.30 -31.03 -18.51
N GLY A 22 11.71 -30.38 -19.54
CA GLY A 22 11.45 -30.91 -20.90
C GLY A 22 9.94 -31.04 -21.16
N GLU A 23 9.33 -30.74 -22.31
CA GLU A 23 9.75 -30.52 -23.70
C GLU A 23 8.61 -29.71 -24.40
N CYS A 24 8.94 -28.91 -25.41
CA CYS A 24 7.97 -28.44 -26.42
C CYS A 24 7.73 -29.54 -27.47
N PRO A 25 6.59 -29.51 -28.17
CA PRO A 25 6.71 -29.42 -29.63
C PRO A 25 5.64 -28.53 -30.31
N ASP A 26 6.13 -27.56 -31.09
CA ASP A 26 5.99 -27.43 -32.54
C ASP A 26 4.72 -27.93 -33.28
N LYS A 27 4.05 -27.02 -34.02
CA LYS A 27 3.90 -26.98 -35.50
C LYS A 27 2.77 -26.03 -35.94
N HIS A 28 3.10 -24.96 -36.68
CA HIS A 28 3.01 -24.81 -38.15
C HIS A 28 1.56 -24.76 -38.70
N VAL A 29 1.07 -23.57 -39.08
CA VAL A 29 1.08 -22.92 -40.42
C VAL A 29 -0.20 -23.18 -41.21
N SER A 30 -0.91 -22.11 -41.60
CA SER A 30 -1.15 -21.77 -43.02
C SER A 30 -2.08 -20.57 -43.18
N GLU A 31 -1.75 -19.77 -44.19
CA GLU A 31 -2.36 -18.56 -44.72
C GLU A 31 -3.75 -18.81 -45.35
N HIS A 32 -4.63 -17.79 -45.39
CA HIS A 32 -5.19 -17.27 -46.65
C HIS A 32 -6.10 -16.04 -46.46
N GLU A 33 -6.24 -15.33 -47.58
CA GLU A 33 -6.72 -13.98 -47.80
C GLU A 33 -8.24 -13.88 -48.00
N GLY A 34 -8.77 -12.65 -47.85
CA GLY A 34 -9.65 -12.06 -48.86
C GLY A 34 -11.16 -12.04 -48.63
N GLY A 35 -11.73 -10.83 -48.70
CA GLY A 35 -13.06 -10.60 -49.30
C GLY A 35 -14.17 -10.22 -48.32
N GLY A 36 -14.79 -9.06 -48.52
CA GLY A 36 -15.78 -8.48 -47.62
C GLY A 36 -17.22 -8.91 -47.90
N GLU A 37 -18.13 -8.53 -47.00
CA GLU A 37 -19.33 -7.74 -47.30
C GLU A 37 -20.13 -7.50 -46.01
N GLN A 38 -20.69 -6.29 -45.91
CA GLN A 38 -21.53 -5.85 -44.81
C GLN A 38 -22.91 -6.52 -44.86
N LYS A 39 -23.43 -6.96 -43.71
CA LYS A 39 -24.87 -6.88 -43.45
C LYS A 39 -25.16 -6.67 -41.97
N LYS A 40 -25.89 -5.59 -41.70
CA LYS A 40 -26.45 -5.18 -40.42
C LYS A 40 -27.30 -6.29 -39.81
N GLU A 41 -27.07 -6.57 -38.53
CA GLU A 41 -28.14 -6.91 -37.60
C GLU A 41 -28.05 -6.02 -36.37
N SER A 42 -29.20 -5.43 -36.06
CA SER A 42 -29.49 -4.53 -34.96
C SER A 42 -29.73 -5.31 -33.68
N VAL A 43 -29.00 -4.99 -32.60
CA VAL A 43 -29.47 -5.24 -31.23
C VAL A 43 -29.08 -4.03 -30.39
N GLY A 44 -30.09 -3.43 -29.77
CA GLY A 44 -29.89 -2.37 -28.81
C GLY A 44 -29.29 -2.91 -27.53
N GLU A 45 -28.23 -2.27 -27.07
CA GLU A 45 -27.86 -2.20 -25.66
C GLU A 45 -27.06 -0.92 -25.51
N SER A 46 -27.45 -0.08 -24.55
CA SER A 46 -26.74 1.14 -24.19
C SER A 46 -25.40 0.76 -23.57
N ALA A 47 -24.45 0.35 -24.40
CA ALA A 47 -23.08 0.10 -24.01
C ALA A 47 -22.45 1.45 -23.67
N THR A 48 -22.29 1.72 -22.38
CA THR A 48 -21.34 2.72 -21.89
C THR A 48 -19.95 2.31 -22.38
N VAL A 49 -19.58 2.77 -23.57
CA VAL A 49 -18.23 2.59 -24.10
C VAL A 49 -17.31 3.33 -23.14
N SER A 50 -16.61 2.58 -22.30
CA SER A 50 -15.56 3.13 -21.44
C SER A 50 -14.60 3.90 -22.35
N PRO A 51 -14.30 5.18 -22.07
CA PRO A 51 -13.49 5.98 -22.96
C PRO A 51 -12.13 5.28 -23.17
N LYS A 52 -11.85 4.86 -24.39
CA LYS A 52 -10.58 4.18 -24.72
C LYS A 52 -9.50 5.23 -24.91
N CYS A 53 -8.30 4.97 -24.39
CA CYS A 53 -7.16 5.84 -24.63
C CYS A 53 -6.76 5.72 -26.12
N PRO A 54 -6.68 6.82 -26.88
CA PRO A 54 -6.26 6.77 -28.29
C PRO A 54 -4.82 6.26 -28.47
N PHE A 55 -4.04 6.22 -27.38
CA PHE A 55 -2.68 5.69 -27.34
C PHE A 55 -2.58 4.27 -26.76
N GLY A 56 -3.71 3.58 -26.52
CA GLY A 56 -3.72 2.18 -26.08
C GLY A 56 -3.40 1.93 -24.60
N TYR A 57 -3.32 2.96 -23.77
CA TYR A 57 -3.05 2.83 -22.32
C TYR A 57 -4.33 2.64 -21.50
N ASP A 58 -5.06 1.55 -21.74
CA ASP A 58 -6.19 1.16 -20.88
C ASP A 58 -5.78 0.07 -19.86
N SER A 59 -6.62 -0.14 -18.83
CA SER A 59 -6.37 -1.09 -17.76
C SER A 59 -6.40 -2.55 -18.21
N GLN A 60 -6.86 -2.83 -19.44
CA GLN A 60 -7.16 -4.17 -19.93
C GLN A 60 -6.15 -4.67 -20.99
N THR A 61 -5.41 -3.79 -21.66
CA THR A 61 -4.42 -4.18 -22.68
C THR A 61 -3.03 -3.69 -22.31
N PHE A 62 -2.21 -4.60 -21.79
CA PHE A 62 -0.84 -4.33 -21.35
C PHE A 62 0.10 -4.18 -22.56
N LYS A 63 0.01 -3.05 -23.26
CA LYS A 63 1.07 -2.57 -24.14
C LYS A 63 1.44 -1.16 -23.67
N LEU A 64 2.15 -1.15 -22.57
CA LEU A 64 2.90 0.00 -22.11
C LEU A 64 3.78 0.49 -23.28
N GLY A 65 3.33 1.53 -23.99
CA GLY A 65 4.01 2.08 -25.15
C GLY A 65 5.37 2.72 -24.81
N PRO A 66 5.89 3.63 -25.67
CA PRO A 66 7.26 4.16 -25.54
C PRO A 66 7.52 4.97 -24.26
N HIS A 67 6.47 5.29 -23.50
CA HIS A 67 6.54 6.10 -22.28
C HIS A 67 6.66 5.25 -21.01
N SER A 68 7.02 3.98 -21.16
CA SER A 68 7.09 3.04 -20.06
C SER A 68 8.51 2.59 -19.76
N CYS A 69 8.79 2.39 -18.48
CA CYS A 69 10.03 1.79 -18.05
C CYS A 69 9.87 0.27 -18.08
N MET A 70 10.76 -0.44 -18.77
CA MET A 70 10.72 -1.91 -18.78
C MET A 70 11.02 -2.54 -17.41
N ILE A 71 11.75 -1.84 -16.53
CA ILE A 71 12.19 -2.37 -15.24
C ILE A 71 11.01 -2.38 -14.27
N CYS A 72 10.35 -1.24 -14.12
CA CYS A 72 9.20 -1.14 -13.22
C CYS A 72 7.87 -1.41 -13.90
N GLN A 73 7.83 -1.49 -15.22
CA GLN A 73 6.61 -1.66 -16.02
C GLN A 73 5.55 -0.57 -15.73
N ALA A 74 5.99 0.56 -15.18
CA ALA A 74 5.17 1.75 -15.01
C ALA A 74 5.50 2.77 -16.10
N LEU A 75 4.69 3.81 -16.21
CA LEU A 75 5.09 5.04 -16.90
C LEU A 75 6.43 5.53 -16.35
N LEU A 76 7.24 6.14 -17.19
CA LEU A 76 8.54 6.69 -16.78
C LEU A 76 8.38 7.76 -15.70
N PHE A 77 9.41 7.93 -14.88
CA PHE A 77 9.49 8.93 -13.83
C PHE A 77 10.96 9.29 -13.64
N ASP A 78 11.27 10.58 -13.68
CA ASP A 78 12.63 11.07 -13.90
C ASP A 78 13.30 10.33 -15.07
N CYS A 79 12.75 10.51 -16.27
CA CYS A 79 13.22 9.88 -17.50
C CYS A 79 14.73 10.07 -17.64
N SER A 80 15.44 8.96 -17.81
CA SER A 80 16.89 8.90 -17.82
C SER A 80 17.38 7.99 -18.94
N LYS A 81 18.25 8.54 -19.78
CA LYS A 81 18.83 7.92 -20.98
C LYS A 81 20.21 7.36 -20.67
N CYS A 82 20.43 6.09 -21.04
CA CYS A 82 21.74 5.47 -20.98
C CYS A 82 22.62 5.93 -22.14
N VAL A 83 23.89 6.20 -21.88
CA VAL A 83 24.89 6.47 -22.92
C VAL A 83 25.83 5.26 -23.03
N PRO A 84 26.14 4.78 -24.26
CA PRO A 84 25.80 5.35 -25.56
C PRO A 84 24.48 4.85 -26.19
N CYS A 85 23.87 3.79 -25.63
CA CYS A 85 22.77 3.08 -26.30
C CYS A 85 21.44 3.85 -26.41
N SER A 86 21.31 5.00 -25.74
CA SER A 86 20.16 5.90 -25.77
C SER A 86 18.84 5.30 -25.27
N HIS A 87 18.88 4.14 -24.61
CA HIS A 87 17.71 3.53 -23.98
C HIS A 87 17.27 4.29 -22.73
N VAL A 88 15.95 4.36 -22.50
CA VAL A 88 15.36 5.21 -21.47
C VAL A 88 14.64 4.41 -20.39
N TYR A 89 14.82 4.85 -19.15
CA TYR A 89 14.28 4.24 -17.94
C TYR A 89 13.91 5.31 -16.92
N CYS A 90 13.27 4.91 -15.82
CA CYS A 90 13.23 5.78 -14.64
C CYS A 90 14.63 5.88 -14.02
N LYS A 91 15.03 7.08 -13.59
CA LYS A 91 16.34 7.34 -12.96
C LYS A 91 16.69 6.34 -11.86
N VAL A 92 15.79 6.17 -10.90
CA VAL A 92 15.98 5.24 -9.77
C VAL A 92 16.11 3.80 -10.26
N CYS A 93 15.31 3.40 -11.26
CA CYS A 93 15.33 2.02 -11.77
C CYS A 93 16.66 1.68 -12.45
N ILE A 94 17.18 2.57 -13.30
CA ILE A 94 18.42 2.31 -14.05
C ILE A 94 19.68 2.50 -13.22
N SER A 95 19.64 3.33 -12.17
CA SER A 95 20.79 3.56 -11.27
C SER A 95 21.36 2.31 -10.59
N ARG A 96 20.60 1.20 -10.60
CA ARG A 96 20.99 -0.09 -9.99
C ARG A 96 21.76 -1.01 -10.94
N PHE A 97 21.90 -0.63 -12.21
CA PHE A 97 22.50 -1.46 -13.24
C PHE A 97 23.77 -0.79 -13.77
N LYS A 98 24.77 -1.62 -14.08
CA LYS A 98 26.00 -1.19 -14.77
C LYS A 98 25.88 -1.34 -16.28
N ASP A 99 25.05 -2.27 -16.74
CA ASP A 99 24.82 -2.58 -18.15
C ASP A 99 23.34 -2.35 -18.47
N CYS A 100 23.07 -1.87 -19.67
CA CYS A 100 21.73 -1.52 -20.12
C CYS A 100 20.82 -2.77 -20.16
N PRO A 101 19.71 -2.81 -19.40
CA PRO A 101 18.83 -3.98 -19.37
C PRO A 101 18.15 -4.33 -20.70
N LEU A 102 18.13 -3.42 -21.69
CA LEU A 102 17.57 -3.68 -23.03
C LEU A 102 18.57 -4.33 -23.98
N CYS A 103 19.81 -3.84 -24.03
CA CYS A 103 20.78 -4.27 -25.05
C CYS A 103 22.07 -4.87 -24.50
N GLY A 104 22.27 -4.85 -23.19
CA GLY A 104 23.48 -5.34 -22.54
C GLY A 104 24.73 -4.47 -22.74
N ALA A 105 24.60 -3.27 -23.32
CA ALA A 105 25.72 -2.34 -23.45
C ALA A 105 26.08 -1.70 -22.10
N ASP A 106 27.36 -1.57 -21.80
CA ASP A 106 27.87 -0.88 -20.61
C ASP A 106 27.32 0.56 -20.55
N ILE A 107 26.85 0.97 -19.37
CA ILE A 107 26.34 2.31 -19.13
C ILE A 107 27.51 3.19 -18.70
N GLU A 108 27.99 4.03 -19.61
CA GLU A 108 29.06 4.99 -19.31
C GLU A 108 28.55 6.12 -18.41
N LYS A 109 27.35 6.62 -18.72
CA LYS A 109 26.65 7.63 -17.94
C LYS A 109 25.15 7.57 -18.16
N ILE A 110 24.43 8.19 -17.24
CA ILE A 110 22.97 8.35 -17.27
C ILE A 110 22.68 9.85 -17.41
N GLU A 111 21.95 10.23 -18.45
CA GLU A 111 21.56 11.62 -18.74
C GLU A 111 20.06 11.79 -18.56
N ALA A 112 19.62 12.93 -18.03
CA ALA A 112 18.19 13.23 -17.93
C ALA A 112 17.58 13.45 -19.32
N ASP A 113 16.41 12.86 -19.58
CA ASP A 113 15.62 13.10 -20.79
C ASP A 113 14.41 13.97 -20.43
N THR A 114 14.63 15.29 -20.38
CA THR A 114 13.62 16.27 -19.97
C THR A 114 12.48 16.37 -20.97
N ASP A 115 12.78 16.18 -22.26
CA ASP A 115 11.78 16.24 -23.32
C ASP A 115 10.79 15.09 -23.17
N LEU A 116 11.29 13.86 -23.01
CA LEU A 116 10.42 12.71 -22.77
C LEU A 116 9.68 12.84 -21.44
N GLN A 117 10.33 13.31 -20.38
CA GLN A 117 9.67 13.53 -19.08
C GLN A 117 8.47 14.47 -19.22
N SER A 118 8.62 15.58 -19.97
CA SER A 118 7.53 16.54 -20.20
C SER A 118 6.32 15.92 -20.92
N VAL A 119 6.57 14.98 -21.84
CA VAL A 119 5.52 14.23 -22.55
C VAL A 119 4.79 13.28 -21.60
N VAL A 120 5.53 12.59 -20.73
CA VAL A 120 4.96 11.69 -19.72
C VAL A 120 4.15 12.48 -18.68
N ASP A 121 4.62 13.63 -18.22
CA ASP A 121 3.91 14.45 -17.23
C ASP A 121 2.59 14.99 -17.79
N ARG A 122 2.60 15.49 -19.03
CA ARG A 122 1.36 15.88 -19.73
C ARG A 122 0.37 14.73 -19.85
N PHE A 123 0.87 13.52 -20.10
CA PHE A 123 0.03 12.34 -20.18
C PHE A 123 -0.61 12.00 -18.82
N ILE A 124 0.18 12.06 -17.74
CA ILE A 124 -0.26 11.83 -16.37
C ILE A 124 -1.31 12.88 -15.96
N ASP A 125 -1.03 14.16 -16.17
CA ASP A 125 -1.96 15.27 -15.87
C ASP A 125 -3.30 15.11 -16.62
N GLY A 126 -3.24 14.74 -17.91
CA GLY A 126 -4.45 14.44 -18.68
C GLY A 126 -5.28 13.30 -18.07
N HIS A 127 -4.66 12.24 -17.56
CA HIS A 127 -5.36 11.12 -16.93
C HIS A 127 -5.89 11.46 -15.52
N ALA A 128 -5.17 12.30 -14.77
CA ALA A 128 -5.64 12.84 -13.51
C ALA A 128 -6.91 13.68 -13.72
N ARG A 129 -6.92 14.58 -14.71
CA ARG A 129 -8.08 15.43 -15.05
C ARG A 129 -9.31 14.65 -15.48
N ILE A 130 -9.13 13.49 -16.14
CA ILE A 130 -10.23 12.61 -16.58
C ILE A 130 -10.69 11.68 -15.44
N LYS A 131 -10.22 11.90 -14.20
CA LYS A 131 -10.59 11.11 -13.01
C LYS A 131 -10.27 9.62 -13.14
N ARG A 132 -9.19 9.28 -13.84
CA ARG A 132 -8.71 7.89 -13.98
C ARG A 132 -7.77 7.52 -12.82
N GLY A 133 -8.23 7.72 -11.58
CA GLY A 133 -7.46 7.40 -10.37
C GLY A 133 -6.96 5.95 -10.36
N ALA A 134 -7.81 5.00 -10.72
CA ALA A 134 -7.45 3.58 -10.80
C ALA A 134 -6.25 3.28 -11.72
N PHE A 135 -6.10 4.01 -12.84
CA PHE A 135 -4.95 3.85 -13.73
C PHE A 135 -3.66 4.34 -13.06
N LEU A 136 -3.68 5.52 -12.46
CA LEU A 136 -2.52 6.11 -11.78
C LEU A 136 -2.10 5.28 -10.57
N VAL A 137 -3.07 4.72 -9.83
CA VAL A 137 -2.82 3.75 -8.75
C VAL A 137 -2.13 2.51 -9.29
N GLN A 138 -2.61 1.92 -10.40
CA GLN A 138 -1.96 0.76 -11.01
C GLN A 138 -0.51 1.07 -11.41
N GLN A 139 -0.23 2.25 -11.95
CA GLN A 139 1.13 2.70 -12.27
C GLN A 139 1.98 2.91 -11.01
N ALA A 140 1.40 3.47 -9.95
CA ALA A 140 2.08 3.65 -8.66
C ALA A 140 2.49 2.30 -8.07
N MET A 141 1.60 1.30 -8.12
CA MET A 141 1.88 -0.05 -7.60
C MET A 141 2.97 -0.77 -8.40
N ARG A 142 3.03 -0.58 -9.72
CA ARG A 142 4.11 -1.12 -10.55
C ARG A 142 5.45 -0.47 -10.22
N ALA A 143 5.48 0.86 -10.08
CA ALA A 143 6.67 1.59 -9.64
C ALA A 143 7.13 1.14 -8.25
N PHE A 144 6.19 0.95 -7.33
CA PHE A 144 6.43 0.45 -5.99
C PHE A 144 7.09 -0.93 -5.99
N ARG A 145 6.56 -1.90 -6.73
CA ARG A 145 7.12 -3.27 -6.81
C ARG A 145 8.57 -3.28 -7.30
N ALA A 146 8.97 -2.27 -8.06
CA ALA A 146 10.34 -2.07 -8.51
C ALA A 146 11.16 -1.17 -7.56
N GLN A 147 10.69 -0.92 -6.35
CA GLN A 147 11.30 -0.06 -5.34
C GLN A 147 11.57 1.37 -5.85
N ASN A 148 10.74 1.89 -6.75
CA ASN A 148 10.79 3.28 -7.20
C ASN A 148 9.72 4.09 -6.45
N VAL A 149 10.05 4.44 -5.20
CA VAL A 149 9.12 5.05 -4.23
C VAL A 149 8.71 6.45 -4.64
N GLU A 150 9.64 7.26 -5.17
CA GLU A 150 9.35 8.63 -5.62
C GLU A 150 8.32 8.65 -6.76
N SER A 151 8.46 7.73 -7.71
CA SER A 151 7.51 7.52 -8.79
C SER A 151 6.13 7.13 -8.29
N ALA A 152 6.06 6.21 -7.32
CA ALA A 152 4.80 5.82 -6.68
C ALA A 152 4.17 7.01 -5.94
N ARG A 153 4.93 7.72 -5.11
CA ARG A 153 4.47 8.88 -4.33
C ARG A 153 3.91 9.99 -5.22
N SER A 154 4.62 10.36 -6.29
CA SER A 154 4.15 11.39 -7.24
C SER A 154 2.78 11.04 -7.82
N ARG A 155 2.58 9.78 -8.24
CA ARG A 155 1.30 9.31 -8.81
C ARG A 155 0.17 9.28 -7.77
N LEU A 156 0.46 8.80 -6.56
CA LEU A 156 -0.51 8.75 -5.47
C LEU A 156 -0.92 10.16 -5.01
N SER A 157 0.01 11.11 -5.00
CA SER A 157 -0.27 12.52 -4.69
C SER A 157 -1.25 13.14 -5.69
N LEU A 158 -1.09 12.84 -6.98
CA LEU A 158 -2.02 13.31 -8.03
C LEU A 158 -3.40 12.65 -7.92
N CYS A 159 -3.48 11.44 -7.37
CA CYS A 159 -4.76 10.80 -7.06
C CYS A 159 -5.46 11.39 -5.84
N ALA A 160 -4.69 11.89 -4.86
CA ALA A 160 -5.24 12.41 -3.61
C ALA A 160 -6.05 13.70 -3.77
N GLU A 161 -5.82 14.44 -4.85
CA GLU A 161 -6.62 15.61 -5.19
C GLU A 161 -8.03 15.24 -5.72
N ASP A 162 -8.26 13.97 -6.10
CA ASP A 162 -9.58 13.48 -6.58
C ASP A 162 -10.17 12.44 -5.60
N ILE A 163 -11.04 12.93 -4.72
CA ILE A 163 -11.69 12.19 -3.60
C ILE A 163 -12.30 10.83 -4.02
N ARG A 164 -12.69 10.65 -5.29
CA ARG A 164 -13.32 9.40 -5.78
C ARG A 164 -12.34 8.33 -6.28
N GLY A 165 -11.08 8.69 -6.57
CA GLY A 165 -10.03 7.73 -6.92
C GLY A 165 -9.30 7.15 -5.70
N LEU A 166 -9.56 7.72 -4.52
CA LEU A 166 -8.85 7.49 -3.28
C LEU A 166 -9.27 6.19 -2.56
N GLU A 167 -10.55 5.80 -2.60
CA GLU A 167 -11.04 4.56 -1.97
C GLU A 167 -10.33 3.28 -2.48
N GLN A 168 -9.91 3.23 -3.75
CA GLN A 168 -9.14 2.09 -4.27
C GLN A 168 -7.61 2.25 -4.09
N CYS A 169 -7.19 3.47 -3.76
CA CYS A 169 -5.80 3.88 -3.58
C CYS A 169 -5.29 3.52 -2.17
N TRP A 170 -6.17 3.55 -1.18
CA TRP A 170 -5.83 3.41 0.23
C TRP A 170 -5.46 1.98 0.65
N GLU A 171 -6.16 0.94 0.19
CA GLU A 171 -5.76 -0.46 0.41
C GLU A 171 -4.38 -0.75 -0.21
N CYS A 172 -4.13 -0.16 -1.39
CA CYS A 172 -2.85 -0.19 -2.07
C CYS A 172 -1.76 0.60 -1.31
N LEU A 173 -2.11 1.73 -0.69
CA LEU A 173 -1.22 2.51 0.17
C LEU A 173 -0.93 1.79 1.49
N GLY A 174 -1.92 1.13 2.10
CA GLY A 174 -1.74 0.31 3.30
C GLY A 174 -0.80 -0.85 3.06
N THR A 175 -0.99 -1.60 1.97
CA THR A 175 -0.07 -2.68 1.56
C THR A 175 1.32 -2.16 1.18
N ALA A 176 1.39 -0.99 0.54
CA ALA A 176 2.65 -0.30 0.26
C ALA A 176 3.40 0.10 1.54
N VAL A 177 2.70 0.68 2.51
CA VAL A 177 3.22 1.03 3.85
C VAL A 177 3.70 -0.22 4.59
N GLU A 178 2.93 -1.31 4.57
CA GLU A 178 3.33 -2.58 5.19
C GLU A 178 4.62 -3.16 4.56
N GLN A 179 4.76 -3.10 3.23
CA GLN A 179 5.95 -3.56 2.51
C GLN A 179 7.15 -2.60 2.64
N TRP A 180 6.91 -1.28 2.76
CA TRP A 180 7.95 -0.26 3.02
C TRP A 180 8.70 -0.50 4.33
N GLY A 181 8.02 -1.08 5.34
CA GLY A 181 8.62 -1.36 6.64
C GLY A 181 9.73 -2.41 6.63
N MET A 182 9.81 -3.27 5.60
CA MET A 182 10.76 -4.39 5.56
C MET A 182 12.17 -4.01 5.07
N LEU A 183 12.38 -2.79 4.54
CA LEU A 183 13.60 -2.40 3.80
C LEU A 183 14.63 -1.57 4.59
N GLY A 184 14.59 -1.59 5.93
CA GLY A 184 15.73 -1.15 6.77
C GLY A 184 15.99 0.37 6.90
N SER A 185 15.29 1.23 6.15
CA SER A 185 15.28 2.70 6.35
C SER A 185 13.87 3.21 6.69
N SER A 186 13.22 2.56 7.65
CA SER A 186 11.76 2.54 7.74
C SER A 186 11.09 3.79 8.36
N VAL A 187 11.78 4.55 9.21
CA VAL A 187 11.14 5.65 9.98
C VAL A 187 10.82 6.85 9.10
N THR A 188 11.75 7.27 8.23
CA THR A 188 11.59 8.47 7.39
C THR A 188 10.40 8.34 6.43
N TYR A 189 10.23 7.17 5.79
CA TYR A 189 9.10 6.92 4.91
C TYR A 189 7.75 6.96 5.63
N PHE A 190 7.66 6.33 6.81
CA PHE A 190 6.44 6.43 7.59
C PHE A 190 6.18 7.85 8.09
N GLN A 191 7.22 8.62 8.43
CA GLN A 191 7.08 10.03 8.81
C GLN A 191 6.52 10.87 7.65
N GLU A 192 7.04 10.69 6.43
CA GLU A 192 6.51 11.36 5.24
C GLU A 192 5.07 10.94 4.94
N SER A 193 4.74 9.66 5.08
CA SER A 193 3.38 9.14 4.91
C SER A 193 2.42 9.77 5.92
N VAL A 194 2.82 9.83 7.20
CA VAL A 194 2.05 10.50 8.25
C VAL A 194 1.85 11.98 7.95
N GLU A 195 2.90 12.68 7.49
CA GLU A 195 2.80 14.09 7.13
C GLU A 195 1.79 14.32 6.00
N PHE A 196 1.84 13.49 4.95
CA PHE A 196 0.91 13.55 3.84
C PHE A 196 -0.52 13.23 4.27
N LEU A 197 -0.75 12.09 4.92
CA LEU A 197 -2.08 11.63 5.34
C LEU A 197 -2.74 12.57 6.34
N SER A 198 -1.94 13.23 7.21
CA SER A 198 -2.45 14.20 8.18
C SER A 198 -3.06 15.47 7.57
N LYS A 199 -2.75 15.77 6.30
CA LYS A 199 -3.27 16.93 5.57
C LYS A 199 -4.60 16.63 4.85
N LEU A 200 -5.03 15.37 4.84
CA LEU A 200 -6.22 14.93 4.13
C LEU A 200 -7.47 14.97 5.04
N PRO A 201 -8.68 14.98 4.47
CA PRO A 201 -9.92 15.03 5.25
C PRO A 201 -10.04 13.84 6.22
N ALA A 202 -10.20 14.13 7.51
CA ALA A 202 -10.30 13.12 8.58
C ALA A 202 -11.63 12.32 8.60
N ALA A 203 -12.52 12.57 7.63
CA ALA A 203 -13.81 11.90 7.53
C ALA A 203 -13.73 10.55 6.79
N ASP A 204 -12.63 10.24 6.11
CA ASP A 204 -12.45 8.97 5.39
C ASP A 204 -11.85 7.90 6.33
N LEU A 205 -12.56 6.78 6.49
CA LEU A 205 -12.15 5.69 7.38
C LEU A 205 -10.83 5.05 6.98
N GLU A 206 -10.52 5.00 5.69
CA GLU A 206 -9.34 4.34 5.17
C GLU A 206 -8.10 5.21 5.32
N ILE A 207 -8.25 6.54 5.19
CA ILE A 207 -7.22 7.52 5.56
C ILE A 207 -6.88 7.39 7.03
N MET A 208 -7.89 7.39 7.89
CA MET A 208 -7.70 7.30 9.34
C MET A 208 -7.05 5.96 9.73
N HIS A 209 -7.45 4.86 9.08
CA HIS A 209 -6.83 3.56 9.27
C HIS A 209 -5.35 3.57 8.84
N THR A 210 -5.04 4.01 7.62
CA THR A 210 -3.69 4.02 7.06
C THR A 210 -2.76 4.95 7.84
N LEU A 211 -3.25 6.12 8.26
CA LEU A 211 -2.52 7.06 9.10
C LEU A 211 -2.18 6.44 10.46
N SER A 212 -3.16 5.80 11.09
CA SER A 212 -2.96 5.10 12.36
C SER A 212 -1.96 3.94 12.24
N VAL A 213 -2.03 3.14 11.16
CA VAL A 213 -1.06 2.05 10.92
C VAL A 213 0.35 2.61 10.77
N SER A 214 0.51 3.69 9.99
CA SER A 214 1.81 4.34 9.79
C SER A 214 2.40 4.88 11.11
N LEU A 215 1.57 5.55 11.93
CA LEU A 215 1.96 6.01 13.26
C LEU A 215 2.36 4.83 14.17
N ASN A 216 1.59 3.75 14.17
CA ASN A 216 1.92 2.55 14.94
C ASN A 216 3.24 1.92 14.51
N LYS A 217 3.55 1.90 13.21
CA LYS A 217 4.81 1.35 12.71
C LYS A 217 6.01 2.19 13.12
N ILE A 218 5.89 3.52 13.12
CA ILE A 218 6.95 4.39 13.69
C ILE A 218 7.10 4.10 15.18
N GLY A 219 5.99 3.96 15.90
CA GLY A 219 6.00 3.60 17.31
C GLY A 219 6.71 2.28 17.59
N ASP A 220 6.43 1.24 16.78
CA ASP A 220 7.07 -0.08 16.87
C ASP A 220 8.58 0.05 16.66
N LEU A 221 9.02 0.77 15.63
CA LEU A 221 10.44 0.99 15.35
C LEU A 221 11.14 1.71 16.50
N LYS A 222 10.53 2.78 17.02
CA LYS A 222 11.04 3.52 18.17
C LYS A 222 11.10 2.68 19.43
N TYR A 223 10.15 1.78 19.62
CA TYR A 223 10.13 0.85 20.74
C TYR A 223 11.33 -0.12 20.66
N TYR A 224 11.61 -0.68 19.48
CA TYR A 224 12.78 -1.55 19.27
C TYR A 224 14.12 -0.80 19.37
N ASP A 225 14.13 0.49 19.05
CA ASP A 225 15.28 1.38 19.25
C ASP A 225 15.45 1.83 20.72
N GLU A 226 14.64 1.30 21.66
CA GLU A 226 14.60 1.67 23.09
C GLU A 226 14.24 3.15 23.36
N ASP A 227 13.80 3.88 22.34
CA ASP A 227 13.28 5.25 22.43
C ASP A 227 11.79 5.21 22.84
N LEU A 228 11.56 4.77 24.08
CA LEU A 228 10.21 4.50 24.63
C LEU A 228 9.34 5.77 24.69
N GLU A 229 9.93 6.94 24.93
CA GLU A 229 9.19 8.21 24.93
C GLU A 229 8.66 8.54 23.54
N ALA A 230 9.48 8.42 22.49
CA ALA A 230 9.02 8.61 21.13
C ALA A 230 7.98 7.55 20.74
N ALA A 231 8.22 6.28 21.07
CA ALA A 231 7.29 5.18 20.80
C ALA A 231 5.90 5.48 21.39
N ARG A 232 5.87 5.87 22.66
CA ARG A 232 4.64 6.27 23.36
C ARG A 232 3.94 7.44 22.71
N SER A 233 4.68 8.48 22.31
CA SER A 233 4.12 9.63 21.59
C SER A 233 3.42 9.20 20.29
N TYR A 234 4.06 8.34 19.49
CA TYR A 234 3.48 7.84 18.24
C TYR A 234 2.26 6.94 18.47
N TYR A 235 2.29 6.03 19.45
CA TYR A 235 1.13 5.20 19.78
C TYR A 235 -0.06 6.04 20.29
N ILE A 236 0.17 7.08 21.09
CA ILE A 236 -0.89 7.98 21.55
C ILE A 236 -1.49 8.74 20.36
N ARG A 237 -0.68 9.23 19.43
CA ARG A 237 -1.17 9.89 18.21
C ARG A 237 -2.05 8.94 17.39
N SER A 238 -1.62 7.69 17.21
CA SER A 238 -2.39 6.65 16.52
C SER A 238 -3.73 6.36 17.21
N LEU A 239 -3.73 6.24 18.54
CA LEU A 239 -4.94 6.06 19.35
C LEU A 239 -5.91 7.23 19.17
N ASN A 240 -5.42 8.47 19.15
CA ASN A 240 -6.26 9.64 18.95
C ASN A 240 -6.92 9.65 17.56
N VAL A 241 -6.17 9.30 16.50
CA VAL A 241 -6.72 9.13 15.15
C VAL A 241 -7.88 8.13 15.16
N ARG A 242 -7.72 6.96 15.78
CA ARG A 242 -8.80 5.96 15.85
C ARG A 242 -9.99 6.40 16.71
N ARG A 243 -9.74 7.09 17.83
CA ARG A 243 -10.82 7.67 18.65
C ARG A 243 -11.62 8.71 17.89
N ASP A 244 -10.96 9.54 17.08
CA ASP A 244 -11.65 10.52 16.23
C ASP A 244 -12.43 9.83 15.11
N ALA A 245 -11.91 8.75 14.53
CA ALA A 245 -12.63 7.96 13.52
C ALA A 245 -13.98 7.41 14.05
N ILE A 246 -14.03 6.94 15.31
CA ILE A 246 -15.30 6.48 15.94
C ILE A 246 -16.32 7.61 16.04
N LYS A 247 -15.91 8.86 16.30
CA LYS A 247 -16.84 9.99 16.40
C LYS A 247 -17.55 10.27 15.07
N HIS A 248 -16.83 10.07 13.96
CA HIS A 248 -17.38 10.29 12.62
C HIS A 248 -18.15 9.07 12.09
N HIS A 249 -17.81 7.85 12.55
CA HIS A 249 -18.37 6.59 12.07
C HIS A 249 -18.75 5.63 13.22
N PRO A 250 -19.77 5.97 14.03
CA PRO A 250 -20.07 5.26 15.27
C PRO A 250 -20.60 3.82 15.07
N ASN A 251 -20.98 3.44 13.85
CA ASN A 251 -21.63 2.15 13.55
C ASN A 251 -20.68 1.10 12.95
N VAL A 252 -19.36 1.31 13.01
CA VAL A 252 -18.37 0.41 12.41
C VAL A 252 -17.65 -0.39 13.52
N SER A 253 -18.07 -1.64 13.71
CA SER A 253 -17.58 -2.53 14.77
C SER A 253 -16.06 -2.72 14.78
N SER A 254 -15.43 -2.73 13.59
CA SER A 254 -13.98 -2.90 13.44
C SER A 254 -13.19 -1.74 14.06
N GLN A 255 -13.76 -0.53 14.14
CA GLN A 255 -13.10 0.64 14.74
C GLN A 255 -12.92 0.48 16.26
N THR A 256 -13.90 -0.12 16.95
CA THR A 256 -13.81 -0.40 18.39
C THR A 256 -12.68 -1.39 18.69
N LEU A 257 -12.54 -2.43 17.87
CA LEU A 257 -11.42 -3.36 17.95
C LEU A 257 -10.09 -2.65 17.75
N ASP A 258 -10.05 -1.77 16.76
CA ASP A 258 -8.87 -1.02 16.39
C ASP A 258 -8.42 -0.03 17.50
N VAL A 259 -9.37 0.60 18.21
CA VAL A 259 -9.07 1.42 19.40
C VAL A 259 -8.56 0.57 20.55
N ALA A 260 -9.17 -0.60 20.83
CA ALA A 260 -8.73 -1.49 21.90
C ALA A 260 -7.29 -1.98 21.70
N VAL A 261 -6.92 -2.33 20.47
CA VAL A 261 -5.53 -2.70 20.13
C VAL A 261 -4.57 -1.52 20.34
N SER A 262 -4.99 -0.30 20.00
CA SER A 262 -4.12 0.88 20.18
C SER A 262 -3.95 1.25 21.65
N LEU A 263 -4.99 1.09 22.47
CA LEU A 263 -4.89 1.20 23.93
C LEU A 263 -3.89 0.18 24.49
N ALA A 264 -3.93 -1.06 24.01
CA ALA A 264 -3.00 -2.10 24.44
C ALA A 264 -1.54 -1.73 24.14
N LYS A 265 -1.25 -1.18 22.95
CA LYS A 265 0.10 -0.71 22.59
C LYS A 265 0.59 0.43 23.49
N VAL A 266 -0.27 1.40 23.80
CA VAL A 266 0.09 2.49 24.72
C VAL A 266 0.30 1.96 26.14
N ALA A 267 -0.51 1.00 26.58
CA ALA A 267 -0.38 0.38 27.88
C ALA A 267 0.94 -0.42 28.01
N ASP A 268 1.29 -1.19 26.97
CA ASP A 268 2.53 -1.97 26.91
C ASP A 268 3.76 -1.07 27.05
N VAL A 269 3.86 0.01 26.26
CA VAL A 269 4.99 0.95 26.41
C VAL A 269 5.00 1.66 27.76
N ASP A 270 3.83 2.01 28.31
CA ASP A 270 3.77 2.63 29.65
C ASP A 270 4.25 1.68 30.74
N ARG A 271 3.92 0.39 30.66
CA ARG A 271 4.44 -0.65 31.55
C ARG A 271 5.96 -0.76 31.43
N THR A 272 6.50 -0.80 30.21
CA THR A 272 7.96 -0.85 29.99
C THR A 272 8.67 0.39 30.55
N MET A 273 7.99 1.55 30.57
CA MET A 273 8.47 2.78 31.20
C MET A 273 8.27 2.83 32.73
N GLY A 274 7.68 1.80 33.34
CA GLY A 274 7.40 1.73 34.79
C GLY A 274 6.09 2.41 35.23
N ASN A 275 5.28 2.91 34.30
CA ASN A 275 3.99 3.55 34.57
C ASN A 275 2.85 2.52 34.69
N GLU A 276 2.99 1.56 35.61
CA GLU A 276 2.12 0.39 35.68
C GLU A 276 0.63 0.74 35.89
N ASP A 277 0.31 1.69 36.76
CA ASP A 277 -1.10 2.04 37.02
C ASP A 277 -1.77 2.63 35.77
N ALA A 278 -1.04 3.45 35.01
CA ALA A 278 -1.53 3.99 33.74
C ALA A 278 -1.69 2.90 32.66
N ALA A 279 -0.83 1.88 32.65
CA ALA A 279 -0.97 0.73 31.76
C ALA A 279 -2.24 -0.06 32.08
N LEU A 280 -2.47 -0.38 33.35
CA LEU A 280 -3.64 -1.15 33.79
C LEU A 280 -4.95 -0.42 33.53
N ASP A 281 -5.00 0.89 33.75
CA ASP A 281 -6.20 1.67 33.45
C ASP A 281 -6.56 1.61 31.96
N ARG A 282 -5.56 1.63 31.07
CA ARG A 282 -5.78 1.47 29.62
C ARG A 282 -6.17 0.05 29.23
N PHE A 283 -5.59 -0.98 29.85
CA PHE A 283 -6.03 -2.36 29.62
C PHE A 283 -7.48 -2.55 30.05
N ARG A 284 -7.88 -2.01 31.21
CA ARG A 284 -9.29 -2.01 31.68
C ARG A 284 -10.21 -1.26 30.73
N GLU A 285 -9.78 -0.11 30.21
CA GLU A 285 -10.52 0.65 29.20
C GLU A 285 -10.74 -0.19 27.93
N ALA A 286 -9.69 -0.84 27.41
CA ALA A 286 -9.77 -1.68 26.23
C ALA A 286 -10.72 -2.88 26.42
N ILE A 287 -10.64 -3.55 27.57
CA ILE A 287 -11.55 -4.65 27.93
C ILE A 287 -13.00 -4.17 27.99
N LYS A 288 -13.25 -3.02 28.62
CA LYS A 288 -14.60 -2.45 28.71
C LYS A 288 -15.17 -2.15 27.33
N LEU A 289 -14.37 -1.55 26.44
CA LEU A 289 -14.78 -1.25 25.06
C LEU A 289 -15.15 -2.53 24.31
N LEU A 290 -14.29 -3.54 24.33
CA LEU A 290 -14.56 -4.82 23.66
C LEU A 290 -15.72 -5.59 24.31
N GLY A 291 -15.89 -5.51 25.62
CA GLY A 291 -17.01 -6.13 26.33
C GLY A 291 -18.36 -5.53 25.92
N SER A 292 -18.40 -4.21 25.68
CA SER A 292 -19.60 -3.49 25.21
C SER A 292 -19.87 -3.59 23.71
N LEU A 293 -18.96 -4.17 22.93
CA LEU A 293 -19.10 -4.30 21.49
C LEU A 293 -20.12 -5.39 21.13
N THR A 294 -21.21 -4.99 20.47
CA THR A 294 -22.21 -5.90 19.92
C THR A 294 -21.92 -6.15 18.44
N LEU A 295 -21.61 -7.39 18.08
CA LEU A 295 -21.35 -7.80 16.70
C LEU A 295 -22.57 -8.47 16.07
N LYS A 296 -22.75 -8.26 14.77
CA LYS A 296 -23.80 -8.93 14.00
C LYS A 296 -23.35 -10.34 13.57
N PRO A 297 -24.29 -11.26 13.26
CA PRO A 297 -23.95 -12.62 12.81
C PRO A 297 -23.04 -12.64 11.56
N GLU A 298 -23.20 -11.66 10.66
CA GLU A 298 -22.33 -11.50 9.48
C GLU A 298 -20.86 -11.11 9.81
N GLU A 299 -20.55 -10.72 11.04
CA GLU A 299 -19.23 -10.26 11.49
C GLU A 299 -18.43 -11.35 12.22
N ALA A 300 -18.68 -12.63 11.94
CA ALA A 300 -18.06 -13.76 12.65
C ALA A 300 -16.52 -13.70 12.73
N GLY A 301 -15.86 -13.20 11.68
CA GLY A 301 -14.40 -13.00 11.69
C GLY A 301 -13.92 -11.92 12.66
N LEU A 302 -14.73 -10.87 12.90
CA LEU A 302 -14.44 -9.85 13.90
C LEU A 302 -14.64 -10.38 15.32
N GLU A 303 -15.59 -11.29 15.54
CA GLU A 303 -15.81 -11.91 16.85
C GLU A 303 -14.61 -12.75 17.27
N GLN A 304 -14.04 -13.56 16.36
CA GLN A 304 -12.81 -14.30 16.66
C GLN A 304 -11.66 -13.37 17.04
N ARG A 305 -11.47 -12.28 16.29
CA ARG A 305 -10.46 -11.26 16.60
C ARG A 305 -10.72 -10.59 17.95
N ARG A 306 -11.98 -10.27 18.26
CA ARG A 306 -12.41 -9.68 19.54
C ARG A 306 -12.06 -10.57 20.72
N LEU A 307 -12.39 -11.86 20.64
CA LEU A 307 -12.09 -12.83 21.68
C LEU A 307 -10.59 -12.99 21.91
N SER A 308 -9.80 -13.09 20.83
CA SER A 308 -8.33 -13.18 20.94
C SER A 308 -7.72 -11.94 21.61
N VAL A 309 -8.19 -10.74 21.27
CA VAL A 309 -7.71 -9.50 21.91
C VAL A 309 -8.16 -9.43 23.37
N LEU A 310 -9.40 -9.80 23.69
CA LEU A 310 -9.89 -9.87 25.06
C LEU A 310 -9.08 -10.84 25.92
N GLU A 311 -8.77 -12.02 25.41
CA GLU A 311 -7.94 -13.02 26.09
C GLU A 311 -6.55 -12.44 26.40
N PHE A 312 -5.89 -11.83 25.41
CA PHE A 312 -4.61 -11.15 25.60
C PHE A 312 -4.70 -10.09 26.71
N LEU A 313 -5.68 -9.18 26.63
CA LEU A 313 -5.85 -8.10 27.61
C LEU A 313 -6.10 -8.60 29.03
N ASN A 314 -6.90 -9.68 29.19
CA ASN A 314 -7.15 -10.28 30.50
C ASN A 314 -5.88 -10.91 31.08
N ASN A 315 -5.06 -11.56 30.26
CA ASN A 315 -3.77 -12.10 30.70
C ASN A 315 -2.84 -11.00 31.21
N GLN A 316 -2.82 -9.83 30.54
CA GLN A 316 -2.02 -8.67 30.95
C GLN A 316 -2.45 -8.08 32.32
N LEU A 317 -3.70 -8.29 32.74
CA LEU A 317 -4.18 -7.90 34.08
C LEU A 317 -3.91 -8.99 35.14
N ALA A 318 -3.94 -10.26 34.73
CA ALA A 318 -3.72 -11.41 35.62
C ALA A 318 -2.27 -11.50 36.10
N GLU A 319 -1.29 -11.16 35.25
CA GLU A 319 0.14 -11.20 35.58
C GLU A 319 0.52 -10.36 36.82
N LYS A 320 -0.20 -9.26 37.10
CA LYS A 320 -0.02 -8.45 38.32
C LYS A 320 -0.69 -9.05 39.56
N GLN A 321 -1.72 -9.88 39.41
CA GLN A 321 -2.37 -10.53 40.57
C GLN A 321 -1.54 -11.72 41.10
N SER A 322 -0.58 -12.20 40.30
CA SER A 322 0.31 -13.32 40.63
C SER A 322 1.71 -12.93 41.12
N GLY A 323 2.04 -11.63 41.19
CA GLY A 323 3.33 -11.11 41.68
C GLY A 323 3.17 -10.25 42.91
#